data_AF-A0A1Q3DKU9-F1
#
_entry.id   AF-A0A1Q3DKU9-F1
#
_cell.length_a   1.000
_cell.length_b   1.000
_cell.length_c   1.000
_cell.angle_alpha   90.00
_cell.angle_beta   90.00
_cell.angle_gamma   90.00
#
_symmetry.space_group_name_H-M   'P 1'
#
loop_
_entity.id
_entity.type
_entity.pdbx_description
1 polymer ?
#
loop_
_entity_poly.entity_id
_entity_poly.type
_entity_poly.pdbx_seq_one_letter_code
_entity_poly.pdbx_strand_id
1 'polypeptide(L)'
;MSLSLGECKTMPVWVKLVGVPLQFWTKTGLSYIASVLGRPLYMDACTTNRYALSFARVCVEMEATSSFPHNITVEIGDGKMMDVEVEYPWRPASCSLCKVFEHSNRSCPRAVSRVWLPKQ
;
A
#
# COMPACT_ATOMS: atom_id res chain seq x y z
N MET A 1 25.46 21.61 -4.84
CA MET A 1 24.30 21.15 -5.65
C MET A 1 23.22 20.70 -4.67
N SER A 2 22.15 21.47 -4.54
CA SER A 2 20.98 21.06 -3.75
C SER A 2 20.30 19.93 -4.51
N LEU A 3 20.30 18.73 -3.94
CA LEU A 3 19.41 17.67 -4.38
C LEU A 3 18.01 18.09 -3.96
N SER A 4 17.25 18.72 -4.85
CA SER A 4 15.81 18.77 -4.70
C SER A 4 15.32 17.33 -4.81
N LEU A 5 15.10 16.67 -3.67
CA LEU A 5 14.37 15.40 -3.63
C LEU A 5 13.03 15.67 -4.33
N GLY A 6 12.83 15.05 -5.49
CA GLY A 6 11.52 15.06 -6.13
C GLY A 6 10.50 14.47 -5.16
N GLU A 7 9.32 15.08 -5.10
CA GLU A 7 8.24 14.69 -4.20
C GLU A 7 8.04 13.16 -4.19
N CYS A 8 8.38 12.47 -3.09
CA CYS A 8 8.20 11.02 -2.96
C CYS A 8 6.71 10.67 -2.81
N LYS A 9 6.02 10.53 -3.94
CA LYS A 9 4.58 10.24 -4.05
C LYS A 9 4.25 8.75 -3.97
N THR A 10 5.22 7.89 -4.26
CA THR A 10 5.05 6.44 -4.21
C THR A 10 6.12 5.80 -3.34
N MET A 11 5.77 4.67 -2.70
CA MET A 11 6.73 3.87 -1.94
C MET A 11 6.45 2.37 -2.11
N PRO A 12 7.51 1.54 -2.14
CA PRO A 12 7.36 0.10 -2.08
C PRO A 12 6.91 -0.31 -0.67
N VAL A 13 5.77 -1.00 -0.59
CA VAL A 13 5.18 -1.52 0.64
C VAL A 13 5.02 -3.03 0.52
N TRP A 14 5.56 -3.76 1.49
CA TRP A 14 5.28 -5.19 1.61
C TRP A 14 3.89 -5.40 2.21
N VAL A 15 3.07 -6.19 1.53
CA VAL A 15 1.74 -6.58 1.98
C VAL A 15 1.68 -8.09 2.15
N LYS A 16 0.92 -8.55 3.14
CA LYS A 16 0.52 -9.95 3.24
C LYS A 16 -0.94 -10.08 2.82
N LEU A 17 -1.21 -11.03 1.94
CA LEU A 17 -2.53 -11.42 1.51
C LEU A 17 -2.88 -12.75 2.18
N VAL A 18 -3.92 -12.75 3.01
CA VAL A 18 -4.36 -13.91 3.79
C VAL A 18 -5.71 -14.38 3.26
N GLY A 19 -5.93 -15.70 3.24
CA GLY A 19 -7.18 -16.28 2.71
C GLY A 19 -7.28 -16.25 1.18
N VAL A 20 -6.16 -16.13 0.48
CA VAL A 20 -6.13 -16.09 -1.00
C VAL A 20 -6.69 -17.40 -1.58
N PRO A 21 -7.72 -17.35 -2.45
CA PRO A 21 -8.27 -18.55 -3.08
C PRO A 21 -7.22 -19.27 -3.93
N LEU A 22 -7.25 -20.61 -3.91
CA LEU A 22 -6.21 -21.45 -4.52
C LEU A 22 -5.93 -21.12 -6.00
N GLN A 23 -6.95 -20.76 -6.77
CA GLN A 23 -6.81 -20.39 -8.18
C GLN A 23 -5.95 -19.14 -8.43
N PHE A 24 -5.88 -18.24 -7.45
CA PHE A 24 -5.07 -17.01 -7.53
C PHE A 24 -3.62 -17.21 -7.09
N TRP A 25 -3.23 -18.40 -6.60
CA TRP A 25 -1.84 -18.73 -6.23
C TRP A 25 -0.94 -18.94 -7.45
N THR A 26 -0.90 -17.95 -8.33
CA THR A 26 0.00 -17.82 -9.45
C THR A 26 0.60 -16.43 -9.41
N LYS A 27 1.73 -16.21 -10.11
CA LYS A 27 2.31 -14.86 -10.21
C LYS A 27 1.27 -13.86 -10.74
N THR A 28 0.56 -14.22 -11.80
CA THR A 28 -0.48 -13.36 -12.39
C THR A 28 -1.66 -13.15 -11.44
N GLY A 29 -2.13 -14.19 -10.76
CA GLY A 29 -3.27 -14.09 -9.83
C GLY A 29 -2.96 -13.23 -8.61
N LEU A 30 -1.80 -13.42 -7.99
CA LEU A 30 -1.37 -12.61 -6.86
C LEU A 30 -1.11 -11.16 -7.26
N SER A 31 -0.51 -10.94 -8.45
CA SER A 31 -0.37 -9.59 -9.01
C SER A 31 -1.72 -8.95 -9.31
N TYR A 32 -2.71 -9.71 -9.79
CA TYR A 32 -4.07 -9.20 -10.02
C TYR A 32 -4.70 -8.71 -8.72
N ILE A 33 -4.65 -9.51 -7.63
CA ILE A 33 -5.17 -9.08 -6.32
C ILE A 33 -4.43 -7.85 -5.81
N ALA A 34 -3.10 -7.89 -5.83
CA ALA A 34 -2.26 -6.80 -5.33
C ALA A 34 -2.40 -5.51 -6.14
N SER A 35 -2.85 -5.59 -7.40
CA SER A 35 -3.04 -4.41 -8.27
C SER A 35 -4.09 -3.43 -7.76
N VAL A 36 -5.02 -3.90 -6.91
CA VAL A 36 -6.00 -3.05 -6.22
C VAL A 36 -5.32 -2.04 -5.30
N LEU A 37 -4.14 -2.36 -4.77
CA LEU A 37 -3.40 -1.54 -3.83
C LEU A 37 -2.45 -0.54 -4.52
N GLY A 38 -1.98 -0.87 -5.73
CA GLY A 38 -0.95 -0.14 -6.45
C GLY A 38 -0.27 -1.03 -7.50
N ARG A 39 0.98 -0.73 -7.88
CA ARG A 39 1.71 -1.53 -8.87
C ARG A 39 2.49 -2.66 -8.20
N PRO A 40 2.17 -3.95 -8.44
CA PRO A 40 2.94 -5.06 -7.88
C PRO A 40 4.37 -5.08 -8.46
N LEU A 41 5.37 -5.21 -7.60
CA LEU A 41 6.79 -5.20 -7.96
C LEU A 41 7.42 -6.58 -7.81
N TYR A 42 7.31 -7.17 -6.62
CA TYR A 42 8.04 -8.38 -6.24
C TYR A 42 7.19 -9.32 -5.38
N MET A 43 7.57 -10.59 -5.32
CA MET A 43 7.04 -11.58 -4.39
C MET A 43 8.23 -12.21 -3.65
N ASP A 44 8.05 -12.59 -2.39
CA ASP A 44 9.10 -13.30 -1.67
C ASP A 44 9.28 -14.73 -2.21
N ALA A 45 10.38 -15.39 -1.82
CA ALA A 45 10.71 -16.73 -2.30
C ALA A 45 9.67 -17.78 -1.87
N CYS A 46 9.14 -17.66 -0.64
CA CYS A 46 8.12 -18.59 -0.13
C CYS A 46 6.84 -18.54 -0.95
N THR A 47 6.38 -17.33 -1.29
CA THR A 47 5.20 -17.07 -2.12
C THR A 47 5.44 -17.52 -3.55
N THR A 48 6.60 -17.17 -4.11
CA THR A 48 6.96 -17.51 -5.50
C THR A 48 7.03 -19.02 -5.73
N ASN A 49 7.65 -19.75 -4.79
CA ASN A 49 7.82 -21.19 -4.87
C ASN A 49 6.66 -21.97 -4.24
N ARG A 50 5.66 -21.28 -3.68
CA ARG A 50 4.46 -21.88 -3.06
C ARG A 50 4.79 -22.88 -1.95
N TYR A 51 5.85 -22.62 -1.18
CA TYR A 51 6.27 -23.50 -0.08
C TYR A 51 5.26 -23.52 1.08
N ALA A 52 4.56 -22.41 1.30
CA ALA A 52 3.46 -22.30 2.25
C ALA A 52 2.34 -21.48 1.62
N LEU A 53 1.10 -21.98 1.73
CA LEU A 53 -0.10 -21.34 1.18
C LEU A 53 -0.95 -20.65 2.26
N SER A 54 -0.37 -20.38 3.43
CA SER A 54 -1.07 -19.69 4.53
C SER A 54 -1.29 -18.20 4.24
N PHE A 55 -0.31 -17.55 3.61
CA PHE A 55 -0.39 -16.15 3.15
C PHE A 55 0.60 -15.91 2.02
N ALA A 56 0.27 -14.99 1.12
CA ALA A 56 1.18 -14.53 0.08
C ALA A 56 1.79 -13.18 0.47
N ARG A 57 3.09 -12.98 0.24
CA ARG A 57 3.75 -11.68 0.40
C ARG A 57 4.07 -11.07 -0.95
N VAL A 58 3.57 -9.85 -1.15
CA VAL A 58 3.77 -9.07 -2.38
C VAL A 58 4.31 -7.70 -1.99
N CYS A 59 5.34 -7.22 -2.70
CA CYS A 59 5.80 -5.85 -2.62
C CYS A 59 5.03 -5.04 -3.67
N VAL A 60 4.35 -3.99 -3.24
CA VAL A 60 3.51 -3.14 -4.09
C VAL A 60 4.01 -1.71 -3.99
N GLU A 61 4.26 -1.07 -5.13
CA GLU A 61 4.43 0.37 -5.18
C GLU A 61 3.08 1.05 -4.98
N MET A 62 2.89 1.66 -3.82
CA MET A 62 1.65 2.32 -3.42
C MET A 62 1.82 3.83 -3.42
N GLU A 63 0.76 4.56 -3.73
CA GLU A 63 0.73 6.02 -3.66
C GLU A 63 0.50 6.51 -2.22
N ALA A 64 0.98 7.71 -1.91
CA ALA A 64 0.75 8.38 -0.63
C ALA A 64 -0.74 8.70 -0.36
N THR A 65 -1.54 8.68 -1.42
CA THR A 65 -2.99 8.85 -1.46
C THR A 65 -3.77 7.55 -1.26
N SER A 66 -3.12 6.39 -1.32
CA SER A 66 -3.79 5.08 -1.20
C SER A 66 -4.54 4.92 0.13
N SER A 67 -5.65 4.19 0.11
CA SER A 67 -6.55 4.01 1.26
C SER A 67 -6.06 2.96 2.27
N PHE A 68 -5.14 2.08 1.88
CA PHE A 68 -4.66 0.93 2.69
C PHE A 68 -5.82 0.08 3.24
N PRO A 69 -6.64 -0.53 2.36
CA PRO A 69 -7.77 -1.36 2.79
C PRO A 69 -7.30 -2.60 3.54
N HIS A 70 -8.12 -3.06 4.50
CA HIS A 70 -7.89 -4.31 5.24
C HIS A 70 -8.40 -5.55 4.52
N ASN A 71 -9.27 -5.40 3.52
CA ASN A 71 -9.82 -6.49 2.73
C ASN A 71 -9.90 -6.09 1.26
N ILE A 72 -9.68 -7.05 0.36
CA ILE A 72 -9.90 -6.93 -1.08
C ILE A 72 -10.91 -8.00 -1.49
N THR A 73 -12.04 -7.59 -2.04
CA THR A 73 -13.05 -8.50 -2.58
C THR A 73 -12.66 -8.92 -3.99
N VAL A 74 -12.64 -10.23 -4.25
CA VAL A 74 -12.31 -10.80 -5.57
C VAL A 74 -13.40 -11.74 -6.05
N GLU A 75 -13.71 -11.67 -7.35
CA GLU A 75 -14.60 -12.61 -8.01
C GLU A 75 -13.83 -13.89 -8.36
N ILE A 76 -14.34 -15.03 -7.93
CA ILE A 76 -13.72 -16.35 -8.11
C ILE A 76 -14.33 -17.10 -9.30
N GLY A 77 -15.46 -16.64 -9.81
CA GLY A 77 -16.23 -17.25 -10.90
C GLY A 77 -17.72 -17.33 -10.54
N ASP A 78 -18.57 -17.37 -11.56
CA ASP A 78 -20.02 -17.48 -11.43
C ASP A 78 -20.64 -16.41 -10.49
N GLY A 79 -20.06 -15.21 -10.46
CA GLY A 79 -20.48 -14.12 -9.58
C GLY A 79 -20.18 -14.32 -8.09
N LYS A 80 -19.47 -15.40 -7.72
CA LYS A 80 -19.05 -15.66 -6.34
C LYS A 80 -17.90 -14.74 -5.96
N MET A 81 -18.12 -13.94 -4.93
CA MET A 81 -17.10 -13.08 -4.34
C MET A 81 -16.49 -13.70 -3.08
N MET A 82 -15.21 -13.45 -2.82
CA MET A 82 -14.58 -13.70 -1.52
C MET A 82 -13.65 -12.55 -1.15
N ASP A 83 -13.49 -12.37 0.15
CA ASP A 83 -12.57 -11.37 0.69
C ASP A 83 -11.20 -11.98 0.96
N VAL A 84 -10.18 -11.27 0.52
CA VAL A 84 -8.77 -11.51 0.84
C VAL A 84 -8.35 -10.46 1.85
N GLU A 85 -7.91 -10.90 3.02
CA GLU A 85 -7.43 -10.01 4.06
C GLU A 85 -6.04 -9.47 3.69
N VAL A 86 -5.82 -8.19 3.98
CA VAL A 86 -4.59 -7.46 3.68
C VAL A 86 -3.98 -6.94 4.98
N GLU A 87 -2.80 -7.48 5.32
CA GLU A 87 -1.98 -6.95 6.40
C GLU A 87 -0.81 -6.13 5.84
N TYR A 88 -0.49 -5.03 6.52
CA TYR A 88 0.67 -4.18 6.23
C TYR A 88 1.65 -4.28 7.41
N PRO A 89 2.69 -5.15 7.34
CA PRO A 89 3.68 -5.27 8.40
C PRO A 89 4.38 -3.95 8.73
N TRP A 90 4.50 -3.08 7.73
CA TRP A 90 4.97 -1.71 7.90
C TRP A 90 4.17 -0.77 7.01
N ARG A 91 3.70 0.34 7.58
CA ARG A 91 2.93 1.37 6.88
C ARG A 91 3.71 2.69 6.90
N PRO A 92 4.16 3.21 5.75
CA PRO A 92 4.79 4.53 5.71
C PRO A 92 3.77 5.62 6.05
N ALA A 93 4.21 6.61 6.83
CA ALA A 93 3.40 7.78 7.12
C ALA A 93 3.34 8.68 5.88
N SER A 94 2.14 9.07 5.44
CA SER A 94 1.97 10.05 4.38
C SER A 94 1.47 11.39 4.93
N CYS A 95 1.93 12.48 4.34
CA CYS A 95 1.38 13.80 4.58
C CYS A 95 0.03 13.92 3.88
N SER A 96 -1.04 14.18 4.64
CA SER A 96 -2.37 14.36 4.06
C SER A 96 -2.55 15.71 3.35
N LEU A 97 -1.67 16.70 3.61
CA LEU A 97 -1.71 18.04 3.02
C LEU A 97 -1.06 18.13 1.64
N CYS A 98 0.09 17.47 1.45
CA CYS A 98 0.82 17.49 0.18
C CYS A 98 0.93 16.13 -0.52
N LYS A 99 0.42 15.06 0.09
CA LYS A 99 0.34 13.70 -0.50
C LYS A 99 1.71 13.12 -0.87
N VAL A 100 2.66 13.18 0.06
CA VAL A 100 4.00 12.58 -0.06
C VAL A 100 4.33 11.77 1.20
N PHE A 101 5.29 10.85 1.12
CA PHE A 101 5.72 10.04 2.26
C PHE A 101 6.87 10.64 3.10
N GLU A 102 7.47 11.75 2.65
CA GLU A 102 8.69 12.30 3.25
C GLU A 102 8.50 12.93 4.64
N HIS A 103 7.29 13.39 4.95
CA HIS A 103 7.05 14.12 6.20
C HIS A 103 5.62 13.93 6.71
N SER A 104 5.42 14.27 7.98
CA SER A 104 4.09 14.33 8.60
C SER A 104 3.43 15.70 8.39
N ASN A 105 2.13 15.79 8.59
CA ASN A 105 1.38 17.06 8.50
C ASN A 105 1.97 18.21 9.33
N ARG A 106 2.62 17.90 10.47
CA ARG A 106 3.21 18.93 11.35
C ARG A 106 4.42 19.62 10.73
N SER A 107 5.18 18.88 9.92
CA SER A 107 6.39 19.36 9.26
C SER A 107 6.11 19.73 7.79
N CYS A 108 4.84 19.81 7.40
CA CYS A 108 4.48 20.08 6.02
C CYS A 108 4.69 21.57 5.69
N PRO A 109 5.36 21.89 4.57
CA PRO A 109 5.47 23.28 4.09
C PRO A 109 4.11 23.92 3.80
N ARG A 110 3.07 23.11 3.55
CA ARG A 110 1.68 23.57 3.35
C ARG A 110 0.88 23.69 4.66
N ALA A 111 1.48 23.40 5.81
CA ALA A 111 0.81 23.56 7.10
C ALA A 111 0.65 25.04 7.44
N VAL A 112 -0.58 25.47 7.73
CA VAL A 112 -0.84 26.83 8.19
C VAL A 112 -0.40 26.95 9.65
N SER A 113 0.64 27.74 9.90
CA SER A 113 1.02 28.19 11.24
C SER A 113 -0.09 29.08 11.80
N ARG A 114 -0.73 28.67 12.90
CA ARG A 114 -1.60 29.57 13.67
C ARG A 114 -0.69 30.51 14.46
N VAL A 115 -0.40 31.69 13.91
CA VAL A 115 0.25 32.77 14.66
C VAL A 115 -0.76 33.32 15.66
N TRP A 116 -0.41 33.30 16.94
CA TRP A 116 -1.20 33.94 17.97
C TRP A 116 -1.09 35.45 17.79
N LEU A 117 -2.22 36.12 17.49
CA LEU A 117 -2.30 37.58 17.45
C LEU A 117 -2.85 38.05 18.80
N PRO A 118 -2.13 38.88 19.56
CA PRO A 118 -2.68 39.50 20.76
C PRO A 118 -3.92 40.31 20.42
N LYS A 119 -5.01 40.11 21.17
CA LYS A 119 -6.16 41.02 21.10
C LYS A 119 -5.72 42.40 21.60
N GLN A 120 -5.99 43.44 20.79
CA GLN A 120 -5.90 44.84 21.20
C GLN A 120 -6.96 45.17 22.25
#